data_AF-A0A644SKA7-F1
#
_entry.id   AF-A0A644SKA7-F1
#
_cell.length_a   1.000
_cell.length_b   1.000
_cell.length_c   1.000
_cell.angle_alpha   90.00
_cell.angle_beta   90.00
_cell.angle_gamma   90.00
#
_symmetry.space_group_name_H-M   'P 1'
#
loop_
_entity.id
_entity.type
_entity.pdbx_description
1 polymer ?
#
loop_
_entity_poly.entity_id
_entity_poly.type
_entity_poly.pdbx_seq_one_letter_code
_entity_poly.pdbx_strand_id
1 'polypeptide(L)'
;MANRNRIKLTVIMKKIIFLILISFLFSCERNSEDSTSENLIAKWNWIKSSGGIDGKVETPFSTGKNIVLEFSQNKVKTYENGILKSEKNYSIQNKNSIMGGQKQMVIYEPYQPDQSFLIENNKLFLSDECYDCHQSEYIKQ
;
A
#
# COMPACT_ATOMS: atom_id res chain seq x y z
N MET A 1 17.82 -11.95 64.84
CA MET A 1 17.07 -11.03 63.95
C MET A 1 17.46 -11.11 62.46
N ALA A 2 18.61 -11.70 62.09
CA ALA A 2 19.12 -11.71 60.70
C ALA A 2 18.42 -12.65 59.69
N ASN A 3 17.75 -13.73 60.14
CA ASN A 3 17.23 -14.77 59.25
C ASN A 3 15.93 -14.37 58.53
N ARG A 4 15.09 -13.53 59.16
CA ARG A 4 13.78 -13.12 58.62
C ARG A 4 13.91 -12.17 57.41
N ASN A 5 14.99 -11.40 57.34
CA ASN A 5 15.23 -10.47 56.23
C ASN A 5 15.78 -11.18 54.99
N ARG A 6 16.62 -12.20 55.15
CA ARG A 6 17.16 -12.99 54.02
C ARG A 6 16.06 -13.75 53.26
N ILE A 7 15.08 -14.30 53.97
CA ILE A 7 13.93 -15.01 53.39
C ILE A 7 12.99 -14.03 52.65
N LYS A 8 12.75 -12.84 53.21
CA LYS A 8 11.96 -11.80 52.52
C LYS A 8 12.62 -11.35 51.22
N LEU A 9 13.94 -11.09 51.22
CA LEU A 9 14.64 -10.68 50.00
C LEU A 9 14.61 -11.76 48.91
N THR A 10 14.77 -13.04 49.25
CA THR A 10 14.71 -14.13 48.25
C THR A 10 13.32 -14.29 47.63
N VAL A 11 12.25 -14.14 48.42
CA VAL A 11 10.87 -14.19 47.91
C VAL A 11 10.56 -12.97 47.02
N ILE A 12 11.05 -11.78 47.37
CA ILE A 12 10.89 -10.55 46.58
C ILE A 12 11.64 -10.67 45.24
N MET A 13 12.88 -11.17 45.25
CA MET A 13 13.66 -11.38 44.01
C MET A 13 13.02 -12.42 43.08
N LYS A 14 12.44 -13.51 43.62
CA LYS A 14 11.72 -14.52 42.83
C LYS A 14 10.43 -13.99 42.19
N LYS A 15 9.72 -13.09 42.88
CA LYS A 15 8.52 -12.41 42.34
C LYS A 15 8.86 -11.38 41.25
N ILE A 16 9.99 -10.67 41.38
CA ILE A 16 10.45 -9.70 40.37
C ILE A 16 10.89 -10.41 39.09
N ILE A 17 11.57 -11.56 39.20
CA ILE A 17 11.96 -12.39 38.04
C ILE A 17 10.73 -12.89 37.26
N PHE A 18 9.64 -13.24 37.97
CA PHE A 18 8.40 -13.66 37.33
C PHE A 18 7.67 -12.52 36.62
N LEU A 19 7.80 -11.28 37.13
CA LEU A 19 7.17 -10.09 36.54
C LEU A 19 7.84 -9.66 35.23
N ILE A 20 9.15 -9.84 35.11
CA ILE A 20 9.93 -9.47 33.90
C ILE A 20 9.68 -10.47 32.75
N LEU A 21 9.38 -11.73 33.06
CA LEU A 21 9.15 -12.77 32.06
C LEU A 21 7.81 -12.60 31.31
N ILE A 22 6.82 -11.95 31.92
CA ILE A 22 5.48 -11.73 31.33
C ILE A 22 5.46 -10.55 30.34
N SER A 23 6.45 -9.66 30.39
CA SER A 23 6.51 -8.46 29.56
C SER A 23 6.91 -8.71 28.10
N PHE A 24 7.41 -9.91 27.76
CA PHE A 24 7.89 -10.24 26.41
C PHE A 24 6.80 -10.79 25.47
N LEU A 25 5.56 -10.97 25.93
CA LEU A 25 4.49 -11.57 25.12
C LEU A 25 3.59 -10.56 24.38
N PHE A 26 3.91 -9.26 24.42
CA PHE A 26 3.16 -8.22 23.71
C PHE A 26 3.89 -7.68 22.47
N SER A 27 4.63 -8.52 21.76
CA SER A 27 5.01 -8.20 20.37
C SER A 27 3.79 -8.42 19.49
N CYS A 28 2.92 -7.42 19.41
CA CYS A 28 1.81 -7.40 18.49
C CYS A 28 2.38 -7.20 17.08
N GLU A 29 2.55 -8.30 16.34
CA GLU A 29 2.81 -8.26 14.91
C GLU A 29 1.54 -7.70 14.24
N ARG A 30 1.57 -6.40 13.88
CA ARG A 30 0.55 -5.83 13.00
C ARG A 30 0.81 -6.39 11.61
N ASN A 31 -0.04 -7.32 11.18
CA ASN A 31 -0.15 -7.67 9.76
C ASN A 31 -0.43 -6.37 8.99
N SER A 32 0.57 -5.88 8.27
CA SER A 32 0.53 -4.59 7.56
C SER A 32 -0.28 -4.64 6.27
N GLU A 33 -0.84 -5.81 5.90
CA GLU A 33 -1.58 -5.99 4.65
C GLU A 33 -2.84 -5.12 4.56
N ASP A 34 -3.53 -4.86 5.68
CA ASP A 34 -4.73 -3.99 5.69
C ASP A 34 -4.39 -2.50 5.56
N SER A 35 -3.20 -2.07 5.97
CA SER A 35 -2.87 -0.63 5.97
C SER A 35 -2.56 -0.07 4.58
N THR A 36 -2.04 -0.89 3.67
CA THR A 36 -1.67 -0.43 2.32
C THR A 36 -2.91 -0.33 1.41
N SER A 37 -3.89 -1.22 1.59
CA SER A 37 -5.17 -1.17 0.87
C SER A 37 -6.01 0.04 1.29
N GLU A 38 -6.07 0.34 2.59
CA GLU A 38 -6.73 1.54 3.12
C GLU A 38 -6.09 2.83 2.58
N ASN A 39 -4.76 2.86 2.45
CA ASN A 39 -4.06 4.03 1.93
C ASN A 39 -4.34 4.32 0.44
N LEU A 40 -4.70 3.30 -0.34
CA LEU A 40 -5.07 3.43 -1.76
C LEU A 40 -6.41 4.14 -1.94
N ILE A 41 -7.34 3.99 -0.98
CA ILE A 41 -8.68 4.61 -1.01
C ILE A 41 -8.55 6.12 -0.87
N ALA A 42 -8.55 6.82 -2.01
CA ALA A 42 -8.45 8.27 -2.12
C ALA A 42 -8.71 8.73 -3.56
N LYS A 43 -8.64 10.05 -3.77
CA LYS A 43 -8.52 10.64 -5.10
C LYS A 43 -7.05 10.94 -5.39
N TRP A 44 -6.62 10.61 -6.60
CA TRP A 44 -5.25 10.67 -7.05
C TRP A 44 -5.17 11.46 -8.35
N ASN A 45 -4.51 12.61 -8.31
CA ASN A 45 -4.25 13.45 -9.48
C ASN A 45 -3.05 12.91 -10.26
N TRP A 46 -3.23 12.67 -11.55
CA TRP A 46 -2.17 12.22 -12.43
C TRP A 46 -1.08 13.29 -12.59
N ILE A 47 0.17 12.88 -12.36
CA ILE A 47 1.35 13.72 -12.57
C ILE A 47 1.96 13.44 -13.94
N LYS A 48 2.19 12.15 -14.24
CA LYS A 48 2.80 11.71 -15.49
C LYS A 48 2.60 10.22 -15.72
N SER A 49 2.73 9.81 -16.96
CA SER A 49 2.94 8.41 -17.35
C SER A 49 4.16 8.31 -18.26
N SER A 50 4.85 7.18 -18.21
CA SER A 50 5.97 6.89 -19.09
C SER A 50 6.01 5.42 -19.43
N GLY A 51 6.36 5.08 -20.66
CA GLY A 51 6.43 3.71 -21.14
C GLY A 51 6.10 3.62 -22.61
N GLY A 52 5.53 2.50 -23.05
CA GLY A 52 5.32 2.26 -24.46
C GLY A 52 6.62 1.87 -25.19
N ILE A 53 6.48 1.44 -26.43
CA ILE A 53 7.59 1.05 -27.30
C ILE A 53 8.54 2.22 -27.56
N ASP A 54 8.02 3.45 -27.59
CA ASP A 54 8.79 4.68 -27.81
C ASP A 54 9.32 5.31 -26.52
N GLY A 55 8.96 4.77 -25.35
CA GLY A 55 9.38 5.29 -24.05
C GLY A 55 8.87 6.71 -23.76
N LYS A 56 7.80 7.14 -24.43
CA LYS A 56 7.30 8.52 -24.32
C LYS A 56 6.86 8.83 -22.89
N VAL A 57 7.11 10.07 -22.48
CA VAL A 57 6.60 10.64 -21.23
C VAL A 57 5.41 11.54 -21.54
N GLU A 58 4.29 11.26 -20.90
CA GLU A 58 3.07 12.05 -20.98
C GLU A 58 2.78 12.73 -19.65
N THR A 59 2.31 13.98 -19.71
CA THR A 59 1.98 14.82 -18.56
C THR A 59 0.69 15.59 -18.84
N PRO A 60 0.06 16.20 -17.82
CA PRO A 60 -1.07 17.10 -18.05
C PRO A 60 -0.76 18.22 -19.05
N PHE A 61 0.46 18.78 -18.99
CA PHE A 61 0.89 19.83 -19.92
C PHE A 61 1.03 19.34 -21.36
N SER A 62 1.65 18.17 -21.58
CA SER A 62 1.91 17.65 -22.93
C SER A 62 0.66 17.06 -23.61
N THR A 63 -0.34 16.66 -22.82
CA THR A 63 -1.57 16.02 -23.34
C THR A 63 -2.78 16.94 -23.30
N GLY A 64 -2.75 18.01 -22.50
CA GLY A 64 -3.93 18.85 -22.21
C GLY A 64 -4.99 18.14 -21.37
N LYS A 65 -4.65 17.02 -20.70
CA LYS A 65 -5.56 16.21 -19.91
C LYS A 65 -5.29 16.37 -18.41
N ASN A 66 -6.34 16.55 -17.63
CA ASN A 66 -6.32 16.36 -16.19
C ASN A 66 -7.00 15.01 -15.87
N ILE A 67 -6.22 14.04 -15.40
CA ILE A 67 -6.70 12.69 -15.08
C ILE A 67 -6.76 12.53 -13.57
N VAL A 68 -7.89 12.04 -13.06
CA VAL A 68 -8.08 11.70 -11.65
C VAL A 68 -8.54 10.26 -11.52
N LEU A 69 -7.86 9.49 -10.67
CA LEU A 69 -8.33 8.19 -10.20
C LEU A 69 -8.97 8.35 -8.83
N GLU A 70 -10.18 7.85 -8.65
CA GLU A 70 -10.88 7.81 -7.37
C GLU A 70 -11.10 6.35 -6.97
N PHE A 71 -10.27 5.88 -6.04
CA PHE A 71 -10.40 4.57 -5.43
C PHE A 71 -11.32 4.66 -4.22
N SER A 72 -12.36 3.83 -4.22
CA SER A 72 -13.22 3.51 -3.07
C SER A 72 -12.97 2.05 -2.65
N GLN A 73 -13.69 1.50 -1.68
CA GLN A 73 -13.40 0.15 -1.15
C GLN A 73 -13.29 -0.96 -2.21
N ASN A 74 -14.12 -0.91 -3.26
CA ASN A 74 -14.19 -1.96 -4.28
C ASN A 74 -14.32 -1.43 -5.70
N LYS A 75 -14.25 -0.11 -5.89
CA LYS A 75 -14.40 0.53 -7.20
C LYS A 75 -13.36 1.59 -7.42
N VAL A 76 -12.86 1.65 -8.65
CA VAL A 76 -12.08 2.77 -9.16
C VAL A 76 -12.91 3.53 -10.19
N LYS A 77 -12.88 4.86 -10.11
CA LYS A 77 -13.41 5.75 -11.14
C LYS A 77 -12.28 6.53 -11.76
N THR A 78 -12.32 6.68 -13.08
CA THR A 78 -11.38 7.50 -13.83
C THR A 78 -12.12 8.70 -14.39
N TYR A 79 -11.64 9.89 -14.05
CA TYR A 79 -12.12 11.15 -14.60
C TYR A 79 -11.06 11.72 -15.53
N GLU A 80 -11.49 12.24 -16.68
CA GLU A 80 -10.64 13.02 -17.58
C GLU A 80 -11.31 14.39 -17.77
N ASN A 81 -10.60 15.45 -17.41
CA ASN A 81 -11.08 16.83 -17.45
C ASN A 81 -12.40 17.01 -16.68
N GLY A 82 -12.53 16.34 -15.53
CA GLY A 82 -13.72 16.38 -14.66
C GLY A 82 -14.88 15.49 -15.13
N ILE A 83 -14.78 14.85 -16.29
CA ILE A 83 -15.82 13.98 -16.85
C ILE A 83 -15.50 12.52 -16.50
N LEU A 84 -16.47 11.80 -15.93
CA LEU A 84 -16.33 10.36 -15.67
C LEU A 84 -16.16 9.60 -16.99
N LYS A 85 -15.03 8.90 -17.15
CA LYS A 85 -14.70 8.10 -18.33
C LYS A 85 -14.88 6.60 -18.10
N SER A 86 -14.61 6.13 -16.89
CA SER A 86 -14.81 4.73 -16.53
C SER A 86 -15.09 4.56 -15.04
N GLU A 87 -15.84 3.51 -14.72
CA GLU A 87 -16.02 2.98 -13.38
C GLU A 87 -15.82 1.46 -13.47
N LYS A 88 -14.96 0.90 -12.63
CA LYS A 88 -14.64 -0.53 -12.61
C LYS A 88 -14.63 -1.04 -11.19
N ASN A 89 -15.01 -2.30 -11.00
CA ASN A 89 -14.73 -2.96 -9.74
C ASN A 89 -13.25 -3.34 -9.70
N TYR A 90 -12.69 -3.42 -8.51
CA TYR A 90 -11.35 -3.95 -8.31
C TYR A 90 -11.23 -4.73 -7.00
N SER A 91 -10.19 -5.56 -6.94
CA SER A 91 -9.69 -6.18 -5.70
C SER A 91 -8.17 -5.99 -5.61
N ILE A 92 -7.61 -6.21 -4.43
CA ILE A 92 -6.15 -6.19 -4.22
C ILE A 92 -5.68 -7.61 -3.97
N GLN A 93 -4.64 -8.04 -4.68
CA GLN A 93 -4.05 -9.37 -4.52
C GLN A 93 -2.52 -9.29 -4.51
N ASN A 94 -1.88 -10.18 -3.75
CA ASN A 94 -0.44 -10.42 -3.84
C ASN A 94 -0.16 -11.38 -4.99
N LYS A 95 0.64 -10.96 -5.98
CA LYS A 95 1.00 -11.77 -7.14
C LYS A 95 2.48 -11.60 -7.49
N ASN A 96 3.02 -12.57 -8.23
CA ASN A 96 4.34 -12.43 -8.83
C ASN A 96 4.28 -11.36 -9.92
N SER A 97 5.14 -10.35 -9.82
CA SER A 97 5.30 -9.31 -10.84
C SER A 97 6.13 -9.80 -12.00
N ILE A 98 5.77 -9.37 -13.22
CA ILE A 98 6.60 -9.58 -14.42
C ILE A 98 7.94 -8.84 -14.30
N MET A 99 8.00 -7.79 -13.46
CA MET A 99 9.21 -7.06 -13.12
C MET A 99 9.99 -7.72 -11.96
N GLY A 100 9.52 -8.86 -11.45
CA GLY A 100 10.16 -9.64 -10.40
C GLY A 100 9.57 -9.43 -9.00
N GLY A 101 9.67 -10.49 -8.19
CA GLY A 101 9.20 -10.52 -6.80
C GLY A 101 7.67 -10.61 -6.65
N GLN A 102 7.21 -10.73 -5.41
CA GLN A 102 5.80 -10.61 -5.05
C GLN A 102 5.45 -9.15 -4.83
N LYS A 103 4.33 -8.69 -5.39
CA LYS A 103 3.81 -7.33 -5.23
C LYS A 103 2.30 -7.33 -5.00
N GLN A 104 1.82 -6.33 -4.27
CA GLN A 104 0.40 -6.01 -4.23
C GLN A 104 -0.02 -5.43 -5.59
N MET A 105 -1.14 -5.92 -6.12
CA MET A 105 -1.67 -5.53 -7.41
C MET A 105 -3.15 -5.20 -7.33
N VAL A 106 -3.56 -4.20 -8.10
CA VAL A 106 -4.96 -3.91 -8.39
C VAL A 106 -5.41 -4.85 -9.51
N ILE A 107 -6.42 -5.66 -9.21
CA ILE A 107 -7.05 -6.60 -10.13
C ILE A 107 -8.42 -6.04 -10.51
N TYR A 108 -8.64 -5.80 -11.80
CA TYR A 108 -9.81 -5.07 -12.30
C TYR A 108 -10.88 -5.97 -12.91
N GLU A 109 -12.14 -5.55 -12.80
CA GLU A 109 -13.29 -6.19 -13.44
C GLU A 109 -14.14 -5.17 -14.22
N PRO A 110 -14.40 -5.39 -15.54
CA PRO A 110 -13.89 -6.47 -16.38
C PRO A 110 -12.36 -6.40 -16.57
N TYR A 111 -11.77 -7.53 -16.95
CA TYR A 111 -10.32 -7.70 -17.01
C TYR A 111 -9.62 -6.64 -17.86
N GLN A 112 -8.55 -6.08 -17.30
CA GLN A 112 -7.47 -5.35 -17.96
C GLN A 112 -6.15 -5.82 -17.31
N PRO A 113 -4.97 -5.50 -17.89
CA PRO A 113 -3.71 -5.84 -17.25
C PRO A 113 -3.69 -5.41 -15.78
N ASP A 114 -3.24 -6.32 -14.92
CA ASP A 114 -3.09 -6.02 -13.50
C ASP A 114 -2.07 -4.90 -13.32
N GLN A 115 -2.22 -4.11 -12.26
CA GLN A 115 -1.27 -3.03 -11.97
C GLN A 115 -0.67 -3.25 -10.59
N SER A 116 0.65 -3.43 -10.51
CA SER A 116 1.32 -3.31 -9.23
C SER A 116 1.32 -1.85 -8.78
N PHE A 117 1.28 -1.66 -7.46
CA PHE A 117 1.25 -0.32 -6.91
C PHE A 117 2.18 -0.15 -5.71
N LEU A 118 2.63 1.09 -5.52
CA LEU A 118 3.40 1.55 -4.38
C LEU A 118 2.87 2.91 -3.94
N ILE A 119 2.68 3.09 -2.63
CA ILE A 119 2.26 4.37 -2.06
C ILE A 119 3.35 4.87 -1.12
N GLU A 120 3.93 6.02 -1.42
CA GLU A 120 4.97 6.66 -0.62
C GLU A 120 4.79 8.18 -0.62
N ASN A 121 4.84 8.83 0.54
CA ASN A 121 4.82 10.30 0.65
C ASN A 121 3.67 10.97 -0.11
N ASN A 122 2.44 10.45 0.04
CA ASN A 122 1.23 10.90 -0.69
C ASN A 122 1.32 10.77 -2.21
N LYS A 123 2.25 9.97 -2.73
CA LYS A 123 2.31 9.59 -4.15
C LYS A 123 1.86 8.15 -4.32
N LEU A 124 1.13 7.91 -5.40
CA LEU A 124 0.77 6.58 -5.88
C LEU A 124 1.54 6.33 -7.17
N PHE A 125 2.28 5.23 -7.21
CA PHE A 125 2.92 4.71 -8.40
C PHE A 125 2.12 3.49 -8.85
N LEU A 126 1.63 3.50 -10.08
CA LEU A 126 0.98 2.36 -10.74
C LEU A 126 1.87 1.88 -11.87
N SER A 127 2.13 0.58 -11.94
CA SER A 127 2.90 -0.03 -13.02
C SER A 127 2.08 -1.15 -13.65
N ASP A 128 1.82 -1.04 -14.95
CA ASP A 128 1.17 -2.10 -15.71
C ASP A 128 2.03 -3.37 -15.69
N GLU A 129 1.44 -4.51 -15.35
CA GLU A 129 2.12 -5.81 -15.37
C GLU A 129 2.09 -6.41 -16.79
N CYS A 130 2.61 -5.64 -17.75
CA CYS A 130 2.85 -6.08 -19.13
C CYS A 130 4.12 -5.46 -19.73
N TYR A 131 4.75 -6.21 -20.64
CA TYR A 131 5.92 -5.73 -21.39
C TYR A 131 5.50 -4.58 -22.32
N ASP A 132 6.31 -3.53 -22.37
CA ASP A 132 6.10 -2.29 -23.16
C ASP A 132 4.86 -1.47 -22.78
N CYS A 133 4.31 -1.70 -21.59
CA CYS A 133 3.21 -0.90 -21.05
C CYS A 133 3.71 0.33 -20.28
N HIS A 134 2.83 0.97 -19.49
CA HIS A 134 3.12 2.25 -18.88
C HIS A 134 3.27 2.14 -17.36
N GLN A 135 4.07 3.05 -16.82
CA GLN A 135 4.10 3.38 -15.41
C GLN A 135 3.53 4.77 -15.24
N SER A 136 2.78 4.99 -14.17
CA SER A 136 2.07 6.23 -13.90
C SER A 136 2.29 6.69 -12.48
N GLU A 137 2.57 7.98 -12.31
CA GLU A 137 2.73 8.64 -11.01
C GLU A 137 1.53 9.55 -10.76
N TYR A 138 1.00 9.49 -9.54
CA TYR A 138 -0.10 10.32 -9.08
C TYR A 138 0.22 10.93 -7.72
N ILE A 139 -0.41 12.06 -7.42
CA ILE A 139 -0.38 12.71 -6.10
C ILE A 139 -1.77 12.65 -5.47
N LYS A 140 -1.82 12.36 -4.17
CA LYS A 140 -3.06 12.37 -3.40
C LYS A 140 -3.68 13.77 -3.42
N GLN A 141 -4.99 13.84 -3.64
CA GLN A 141 -5.79 15.07 -3.47
C GLN A 141 -5.95 15.43 -2.00
#